data_AF-A0A106BLR9-F1
#
_entry.id   AF-A0A106BLR9-F1
#
_cell.length_a   1.000
_cell.length_b   1.000
_cell.length_c   1.000
_cell.angle_alpha   90.00
_cell.angle_beta   90.00
_cell.angle_gamma   90.00
#
_symmetry.space_group_name_H-M   'P 1'
#
loop_
_entity.id
_entity.type
_entity.pdbx_description
1 polymer ?
#
loop_
_entity_poly.entity_id
_entity_poly.type
_entity_poly.pdbx_seq_one_letter_code
_entity_poly.pdbx_strand_id
1 'polypeptide(L)' 'MCDLTSGCELFKDEVRELGIALGLPHDMVYRHPFPGPGLGVRILGEVKREYAELLRRADAIFI' A
#
# COMPACT_ATOMS: atom_id res chain seq x y z
N MET A 1 23.36 2.41 -13.36
CA MET A 1 23.80 1.30 -12.49
C MET A 1 24.18 1.92 -11.17
N CYS A 2 23.26 1.92 -10.20
CA CYS A 2 23.57 2.38 -8.84
C CYS A 2 24.14 1.21 -8.04
N ASP A 3 25.25 1.47 -7.34
CA ASP A 3 26.02 0.51 -6.56
C ASP A 3 25.32 0.09 -5.25
N LEU A 4 25.60 -1.16 -4.89
CA LEU A 4 24.88 -2.09 -4.00
C LEU A 4 25.04 -1.86 -2.48
N THR A 5 25.22 -0.65 -1.98
CA THR A 5 25.24 -0.40 -0.52
C THR A 5 23.86 0.01 0.02
N SER A 6 22.90 -0.90 -0.18
CA SER A 6 21.76 -1.20 0.72
C SER A 6 20.45 -0.38 0.61
N GLY A 7 19.82 -0.36 -0.57
CA GLY A 7 18.45 0.15 -0.74
C GLY A 7 17.77 -0.44 -1.98
N CYS A 8 16.42 -0.47 -2.01
CA CYS A 8 15.63 -0.92 -3.17
C CYS A 8 16.14 -0.28 -4.46
N GLU A 9 16.37 -1.09 -5.49
CA GLU A 9 16.99 -0.69 -6.77
C GLU A 9 16.10 0.19 -7.65
N LEU A 10 14.81 0.32 -7.32
CA LEU A 10 13.83 1.12 -8.08
C LEU A 10 13.14 2.15 -7.20
N PHE A 11 12.99 3.36 -7.72
CA PHE A 11 12.18 4.42 -7.12
C PHE A 11 10.68 4.17 -7.38
N LYS A 12 9.80 4.77 -6.55
CA LYS A 12 8.35 4.59 -6.68
C LYS A 12 7.81 4.92 -8.07
N ASP A 13 8.40 5.88 -8.77
CA ASP A 13 7.93 6.31 -10.07
C ASP A 13 8.32 5.31 -11.17
N GLU A 14 9.53 4.74 -11.10
CA GLU A 14 9.96 3.67 -12.02
C GLU A 14 9.10 2.40 -11.84
N VAL A 15 8.76 2.06 -10.60
CA VAL A 15 7.85 0.93 -10.31
C VAL A 15 6.45 1.18 -10.86
N ARG A 16 5.95 2.43 -10.82
CA ARG A 16 4.64 2.79 -11.38
C ARG A 16 4.63 2.70 -12.90
N GLU A 17 5.63 3.29 -13.56
CA GLU A 17 5.76 3.24 -15.02
C GLU A 17 5.84 1.81 -15.53
N LEU A 18 6.62 0.96 -14.85
CA LEU A 18 6.68 -0.47 -15.15
C LEU A 18 5.31 -1.14 -14.98
N GLY A 19 4.58 -0.83 -13.91
CA GLY A 19 3.24 -1.36 -13.68
C GLY A 19 2.26 -1.05 -14.81
N ILE A 20 2.26 0.20 -15.30
CA ILE A 20 1.42 0.61 -16.43
C ILE A 20 1.84 -0.09 -17.72
N ALA A 21 3.15 -0.18 -18.00
CA ALA A 21 3.66 -0.88 -19.17
C ALA A 21 3.31 -2.38 -19.19
N LEU A 22 3.17 -3.00 -18.02
CA LEU A 22 2.73 -4.38 -17.83
C LEU A 22 1.21 -4.55 -17.89
N GLY A 23 0.44 -3.46 -18.08
CA GLY A 23 -1.02 -3.50 -18.18
C GLY A 23 -1.76 -3.51 -16.85
N LEU A 24 -1.12 -3.12 -15.74
CA LEU A 24 -1.84 -2.93 -14.48
C LEU A 24 -2.81 -1.74 -14.60
N PRO A 25 -4.01 -1.82 -13.99
CA PRO A 25 -4.95 -0.71 -13.96
C PRO A 25 -4.34 0.55 -13.35
N HIS A 26 -4.55 1.70 -13.98
CA HIS A 26 -3.96 2.97 -13.55
C HIS A 26 -4.41 3.38 -12.14
N ASP A 27 -5.68 3.15 -11.80
CA ASP A 27 -6.24 3.39 -10.47
C ASP A 27 -5.56 2.55 -9.38
N MET A 28 -5.13 1.33 -9.71
CA MET A 28 -4.35 0.48 -8.80
C MET A 28 -2.92 1.03 -8.60
N VAL A 29 -2.24 1.39 -9.68
CA VAL A 29 -0.84 1.87 -9.65
C VAL A 29 -0.71 3.20 -8.89
N TYR A 30 -1.70 4.08 -9.05
CA TYR A 30 -1.73 5.41 -8.44
C TYR A 30 -2.61 5.50 -7.20
N ARG A 31 -3.07 4.36 -6.65
CA ARG A 31 -3.82 4.30 -5.39
C ARG A 31 -3.01 4.99 -4.27
N HIS A 32 -3.74 5.65 -3.37
CA HIS A 32 -3.14 6.17 -2.13
C HIS A 32 -2.33 5.07 -1.41
N PRO A 33 -1.11 5.39 -0.96
CA PRO A 33 -0.25 4.40 -0.32
C PRO A 33 -0.93 3.84 0.92
N PHE A 34 -0.88 2.53 1.07
CA PHE A 34 -1.34 1.83 2.25
C PHE A 34 -0.11 1.39 3.07
N PRO A 35 -0.11 1.53 4.41
CA PRO A 35 1.03 1.17 5.23
C PRO A 35 1.31 -0.34 5.19
N GLY A 36 2.57 -0.74 5.32
CA GLY A 36 2.98 -2.15 5.31
C GLY A 36 2.28 -3.04 6.35
N PRO A 37 2.15 -2.60 7.63
CA PRO A 37 1.35 -3.29 8.64
C PRO A 37 -0.18 -3.24 8.42
N GLY A 38 -0.64 -2.57 7.36
CA GLY A 38 -2.04 -2.49 6.97
C GLY A 38 -2.95 -1.80 7.99
N LEU A 39 -4.15 -2.36 8.20
CA LEU A 39 -5.10 -1.83 9.19
C LEU A 39 -4.61 -1.94 10.64
N GLY A 40 -3.57 -2.74 10.91
CA GLY A 40 -3.06 -2.96 12.26
C GLY A 40 -2.56 -1.67 12.92
N VAL A 41 -1.91 -0.78 12.16
CA VAL A 41 -1.45 0.53 12.66
C VAL A 41 -2.59 1.55 12.81
N ARG A 42 -3.80 1.20 12.39
CA ARG A 42 -5.01 2.04 12.52
C ARG A 42 -5.94 1.58 13.64
N ILE A 43 -5.65 0.45 14.30
CA ILE A 43 -6.40 -0.04 15.46
C ILE A 43 -5.61 0.32 16.71
N LEU A 44 -6.20 1.15 17.58
CA LEU A 44 -5.56 1.54 18.82
C LEU A 44 -5.61 0.39 19.83
N GLY A 45 -4.44 0.01 20.36
CA GLY A 45 -4.32 -1.08 21.32
C GLY A 45 -4.25 -2.46 20.65
N GLU A 46 -4.81 -3.48 21.30
CA GLU A 46 -4.76 -4.86 20.82
C GLU A 46 -5.55 -5.02 19.50
N VAL A 47 -4.89 -5.60 18.49
CA VAL A 47 -5.50 -5.89 17.19
C VAL A 47 -6.41 -7.11 17.33
N LYS A 48 -7.73 -6.88 17.30
CA LYS A 48 -8.75 -7.93 17.29
C LYS A 48 -9.45 -8.01 15.94
N ARG A 49 -9.89 -9.23 15.57
CA ARG A 49 -10.61 -9.48 14.31
C ARG A 49 -11.85 -8.60 14.17
N GLU A 50 -12.64 -8.49 15.24
CA GLU A 50 -13.86 -7.68 15.28
C GLU A 50 -13.60 -6.19 14.96
N TYR A 51 -12.48 -5.65 15.46
CA TYR A 51 -12.09 -4.26 15.19
C TYR A 51 -11.62 -4.08 13.75
N ALA A 52 -10.88 -5.04 13.21
CA ALA A 52 -10.44 -5.02 11.81
C ALA A 52 -11.63 -5.12 10.83
N GLU A 53 -12.66 -5.91 11.16
CA GLU A 53 -13.88 -6.01 10.35
C GLU A 53 -14.70 -4.72 10.36
N LEU A 54 -14.86 -4.10 11.54
CA LEU A 54 -15.51 -2.79 11.66
C LEU A 54 -14.75 -1.73 10.88
N LEU A 55 -13.43 -1.64 11.07
CA LEU A 55 -12.59 -0.64 10.43
C LEU A 55 -12.55 -0.82 8.91
N ARG A 56 -12.55 -2.05 8.40
CA ARG A 56 -12.62 -2.32 6.95
C ARG A 56 -13.91 -1.77 6.33
N ARG A 57 -15.05 -1.92 7.00
CA ARG A 57 -16.33 -1.36 6.54
C ARG A 57 -16.31 0.17 6.56
N ALA A 58 -15.72 0.77 7.59
CA ALA A 58 -15.59 2.23 7.68
C ALA A 58 -14.66 2.79 6.59
N ASP A 59 -13.50 2.16 6.35
CA ASP A 59 -12.53 2.57 5.32
C ASP A 59 -13.15 2.52 3.92
N ALA A 60 -13.96 1.50 3.63
CA ALA A 60 -14.67 1.34 2.36
C ALA A 60 -15.77 2.38 2.09
N ILE A 61 -16.22 3.12 3.12
CA ILE A 61 -17.16 4.22 2.96
C ILE A 61 -16.42 5.55 2.79
N PHE A 62 -15.24 5.67 3.39
CA PHE A 62 -14.50 6.93 3.46
C PHE A 62 -13.62 7.20 2.23
N ILE A 63 -13.09 6.14 1.60
CA ILE A 63 -12.17 6.19 0.44
C ILE A 63 -12.87 5.69 -0.81
#